data_AF-A0A2P7TJG1-F1
#
_entry.id   AF-A0A2P7TJG1-F1
#
_cell.length_a   1.000
_cell.length_b   1.000
_cell.length_c   1.000
_cell.angle_alpha   90.00
_cell.angle_beta   90.00
_cell.angle_gamma   90.00
#
_symmetry.space_group_name_H-M   'P 1'
#
loop_
_entity.id
_entity.type
_entity.pdbx_description
1 polymer ?
#
loop_
_entity_poly.entity_id
_entity_poly.type
_entity_poly.pdbx_seq_one_letter_code
_entity_poly.pdbx_strand_id
1 'polypeptide(L)'
;MKTDTTEKGLEAHITQHLCLVNAFEERHFSQYNRADCVDEDALFNFLQATQEKEVMKLQTIHGSNFRSKVLYRLNNQIKTFGIIEVLRKGITDNNIKLVSVRPTPLLLGKTAPPPI
;
A
#
# COMPACT_ATOMS: atom_id res chain seq x y z
N MET A 1 13.88 -7.97 -35.27
CA MET A 1 13.78 -7.27 -33.96
C MET A 1 14.87 -7.86 -33.08
N LYS A 2 15.89 -7.09 -32.72
CA LYS A 2 17.02 -7.59 -31.92
C LYS A 2 16.56 -7.55 -30.47
N THR A 3 16.34 -8.70 -29.86
CA THR A 3 15.98 -8.79 -28.44
C THR A 3 17.11 -8.19 -27.62
N ASP A 4 16.77 -7.20 -26.79
CA ASP A 4 17.71 -6.64 -25.84
C ASP A 4 17.96 -7.68 -24.74
N THR A 5 19.17 -8.25 -24.73
CA THR A 5 19.58 -9.27 -23.77
C THR A 5 20.29 -8.69 -22.55
N THR A 6 20.26 -7.37 -22.36
CA THR A 6 20.79 -6.72 -21.16
C THR A 6 19.81 -6.83 -19.99
N GLU A 7 20.29 -6.69 -18.76
CA GLU A 7 19.44 -6.65 -17.56
C GLU A 7 18.40 -5.52 -17.65
N LYS A 8 18.78 -4.38 -18.22
CA LYS A 8 17.88 -3.24 -18.47
C LYS A 8 16.76 -3.60 -19.44
N GLY A 9 17.08 -4.32 -20.52
CA GLY A 9 16.09 -4.82 -21.47
C GLY A 9 15.12 -5.81 -20.83
N LEU A 10 15.63 -6.70 -19.97
CA LEU A 10 14.82 -7.66 -19.21
C LEU A 10 13.89 -6.96 -18.21
N GLU A 11 14.40 -6.02 -17.41
CA GLU A 11 13.63 -5.24 -16.45
C GLU A 11 12.49 -4.48 -17.15
N ALA A 12 12.78 -3.77 -18.23
CA ALA A 12 11.78 -3.04 -19.00
C ALA A 12 10.68 -3.97 -19.54
N HIS A 13 11.04 -5.15 -20.05
CA HIS A 13 10.08 -6.12 -20.56
C HIS A 13 9.16 -6.67 -19.44
N ILE A 14 9.73 -6.98 -18.27
CA ILE A 14 8.96 -7.46 -17.10
C ILE A 14 8.01 -6.36 -16.61
N THR A 15 8.52 -5.15 -16.40
CA THR A 15 7.72 -4.00 -15.93
C THR A 15 6.59 -3.70 -16.89
N GLN A 16 6.87 -3.61 -18.20
CA GLN A 16 5.85 -3.38 -19.20
C GLN A 16 4.75 -4.45 -19.18
N HIS A 17 5.12 -5.73 -19.03
CA HIS A 17 4.14 -6.80 -18.96
C HIS A 17 3.29 -6.73 -17.67
N LEU A 18 3.91 -6.44 -16.53
CA LEU A 18 3.19 -6.28 -15.26
C LEU A 18 2.21 -5.10 -15.32
N CYS A 19 2.62 -3.96 -15.87
CA CYS A 19 1.77 -2.78 -15.97
C CYS A 19 0.66 -2.94 -17.01
N LEU A 20 0.97 -3.36 -18.24
CA LEU A 20 -0.02 -3.40 -19.33
C LEU A 20 -1.00 -4.57 -19.23
N VAL A 21 -0.56 -5.72 -18.72
CA VAL A 21 -1.37 -6.95 -18.71
C VAL A 21 -1.98 -7.23 -17.35
N ASN A 22 -1.25 -6.95 -16.27
CA ASN A 22 -1.66 -7.28 -14.91
C ASN A 22 -2.01 -6.03 -14.07
N ALA A 23 -1.95 -4.85 -14.70
CA ALA A 23 -2.35 -3.57 -14.15
C ALA A 23 -1.59 -3.24 -12.84
N PHE A 24 -0.32 -3.64 -12.75
CA PHE A 24 0.54 -3.16 -11.68
C PHE A 24 0.91 -1.69 -11.91
N GLU A 25 0.98 -0.93 -10.81
CA GLU A 25 1.49 0.43 -10.83
C GLU A 25 3.02 0.39 -10.73
N GLU A 26 3.72 0.99 -11.70
CA GLU A 26 5.16 1.20 -11.60
C GLU A 26 5.45 2.31 -10.58
N ARG A 27 6.44 2.09 -9.72
CA ARG A 27 6.85 3.04 -8.68
C ARG A 27 8.32 3.39 -8.83
N HIS A 28 8.68 4.62 -8.48
CA HIS A 28 10.04 5.14 -8.53
C HIS A 28 10.60 5.34 -7.11
N PHE A 29 11.92 5.18 -6.95
CA PHE A 29 12.58 5.27 -5.63
C PHE A 29 12.34 6.60 -4.90
N SER A 30 12.04 7.68 -5.63
CA SER A 30 11.75 9.00 -5.04
C SER A 30 10.43 9.04 -4.28
N GLN A 31 9.52 8.10 -4.53
CA GLN A 31 8.23 8.00 -3.84
C GLN A 31 8.35 7.24 -2.51
N TYR A 32 9.48 6.58 -2.28
CA TYR A 32 9.74 5.85 -1.05
C TYR A 32 10.27 6.78 0.04
N ASN A 33 9.48 6.99 1.10
CA ASN A 33 9.93 7.71 2.28
C ASN A 33 10.88 6.79 3.09
N ARG A 34 12.18 7.14 3.07
CA ARG A 34 13.23 6.41 3.78
C ARG A 34 13.19 6.58 5.30
N ALA A 35 12.59 7.65 5.82
CA ALA A 35 12.49 7.89 7.25
C ALA A 35 11.43 6.99 7.89
N ASP A 36 10.28 6.83 7.21
CA ASP A 36 9.19 5.95 7.65
C ASP A 36 9.24 4.56 7.02
N CYS A 37 10.22 4.30 6.15
CA CYS A 37 10.44 3.05 5.42
C CYS A 37 9.22 2.56 4.64
N VAL A 38 8.43 3.49 4.08
CA VAL A 38 7.18 3.18 3.39
C VAL A 38 6.96 4.09 2.19
N ASP A 39 6.26 3.57 1.20
CA ASP A 39 5.67 4.40 0.16
C ASP A 39 4.33 4.95 0.67
N GLU A 40 4.32 6.23 1.05
CA GLU A 40 3.15 6.85 1.69
C GLU A 40 1.94 6.91 0.76
N ASP A 41 2.13 7.31 -0.49
CA ASP A 41 1.02 7.45 -1.43
C ASP A 41 0.42 6.08 -1.74
N ALA A 42 1.24 5.06 -1.96
CA ALA A 42 0.75 3.70 -2.16
C ALA A 42 -0.03 3.20 -0.92
N LEU A 43 0.48 3.46 0.29
CA LEU A 43 -0.20 3.08 1.54
C LEU A 43 -1.56 3.77 1.68
N PHE A 44 -1.63 5.09 1.51
CA PHE A 44 -2.88 5.82 1.72
C PHE A 44 -3.89 5.60 0.60
N ASN A 45 -3.45 5.46 -0.65
CA ASN A 45 -4.32 5.06 -1.76
C ASN A 45 -4.94 3.68 -1.50
N PHE A 46 -4.12 2.74 -1.01
CA PHE A 46 -4.59 1.43 -0.59
C PHE A 46 -5.63 1.51 0.53
N LEU A 47 -5.35 2.27 1.59
CA LEU A 47 -6.27 2.41 2.73
C LEU A 47 -7.58 3.07 2.30
N GLN A 48 -7.51 4.11 1.45
CA GLN A 48 -8.70 4.75 0.90
C GLN A 48 -9.53 3.77 0.04
N ALA A 49 -8.88 3.03 -0.86
CA ALA A 49 -9.56 2.11 -1.76
C ALA A 49 -10.18 0.89 -1.05
N THR A 50 -9.58 0.44 0.06
CA THR A 50 -10.01 -0.80 0.75
C THR A 50 -10.84 -0.54 2.00
N GLN A 51 -10.62 0.57 2.69
CA GLN A 51 -11.11 0.83 4.06
C GLN A 51 -11.58 2.28 4.23
N GLU A 52 -12.17 2.87 3.19
CA GLU A 52 -12.64 4.26 3.16
C GLU A 52 -13.40 4.68 4.42
N LYS A 53 -14.31 3.83 4.94
CA LYS A 53 -15.09 4.14 6.14
C LYS A 53 -14.22 4.38 7.38
N GLU A 54 -13.17 3.60 7.55
CA GLU A 54 -12.26 3.72 8.69
C GLU A 54 -11.28 4.88 8.49
N VAL A 55 -10.85 5.11 7.24
CA VAL A 55 -10.05 6.27 6.86
C VAL A 55 -10.80 7.57 7.15
N MET A 56 -12.08 7.70 6.76
CA MET A 56 -12.88 8.89 7.03
C MET A 56 -13.02 9.19 8.54
N LYS A 57 -13.22 8.16 9.37
CA LYS A 57 -13.27 8.32 10.83
C LYS A 57 -11.94 8.86 11.37
N LEU A 58 -10.83 8.29 10.93
CA LEU A 58 -9.50 8.74 11.35
C LEU A 58 -9.17 10.15 10.83
N GLN A 59 -9.60 10.50 9.61
CA GLN A 59 -9.50 11.86 9.08
C GLN A 59 -10.31 12.86 9.93
N THR A 60 -11.49 12.47 10.40
CA THR A 60 -12.31 13.29 11.30
C THR A 60 -11.61 13.51 12.65
N ILE A 61 -10.96 12.48 13.18
CA ILE A 61 -10.27 12.54 14.48
C ILE A 61 -8.97 13.35 14.40
N HIS A 62 -8.15 13.13 13.37
CA HIS A 62 -6.80 13.70 13.28
C HIS A 62 -6.70 14.96 12.40
N GLY A 63 -7.73 15.27 11.62
CA GLY A 63 -7.77 16.42 10.72
C GLY A 63 -6.59 16.44 9.75
N SER A 64 -5.94 17.60 9.63
CA SER A 64 -4.79 17.82 8.76
C SER A 64 -3.57 16.93 9.08
N ASN A 65 -3.50 16.40 10.30
CA ASN A 65 -2.38 15.57 10.74
C ASN A 65 -2.62 14.06 10.52
N PHE A 66 -3.71 13.69 9.85
CA PHE A 66 -4.12 12.29 9.64
C PHE A 66 -2.97 11.40 9.13
N ARG A 67 -2.32 11.78 8.02
CA ARG A 67 -1.25 10.96 7.43
C ARG A 67 -0.08 10.77 8.40
N SER A 68 0.43 11.85 8.98
CA SER A 68 1.55 11.81 9.92
C SER A 68 1.23 11.01 11.19
N LYS A 69 -0.01 11.07 11.69
CA LYS A 69 -0.43 10.29 12.86
C LYS A 69 -0.52 8.80 12.55
N VAL A 70 -1.07 8.44 11.39
CA VAL A 70 -1.13 7.03 10.95
C VAL A 70 0.28 6.46 10.77
N LEU A 71 1.20 7.18 10.13
CA LEU A 71 2.60 6.76 9.97
C LEU A 71 3.31 6.59 11.32
N TYR A 72 3.13 7.55 12.24
CA TYR A 72 3.66 7.45 13.59
C TYR A 72 3.14 6.20 14.32
N ARG A 73 1.83 5.91 14.19
CA ARG A 73 1.21 4.72 14.80
C ARG A 73 1.70 3.42 14.17
N LEU A 74 1.84 3.39 12.84
CA LEU A 74 2.40 2.28 12.10
C LEU A 74 3.81 1.94 12.60
N ASN A 75 4.70 2.94 12.59
CA ASN A 75 6.08 2.76 13.02
C ASN A 75 6.20 2.31 14.47
N ASN A 76 5.39 2.87 15.37
CA ASN A 76 5.38 2.44 16.77
C ASN A 76 4.90 1.00 16.94
N GLN A 77 3.82 0.59 16.26
CA GLN A 77 3.33 -0.78 16.37
C GLN A 77 4.30 -1.80 15.74
N ILE A 78 4.99 -1.42 14.66
CA ILE A 78 6.06 -2.26 14.09
C ILE A 78 7.19 -2.43 15.11
N LYS A 79 7.59 -1.36 15.80
CA LYS A 79 8.62 -1.42 16.84
C LYS A 79 8.19 -2.27 18.04
N THR A 80 6.91 -2.23 18.42
CA THR A 80 6.39 -2.95 19.60
C THR A 80 6.09 -4.42 19.33
N PHE A 81 5.45 -4.74 18.21
CA PHE A 81 4.93 -6.07 17.92
C PHE A 81 5.69 -6.81 16.81
N GLY A 82 6.53 -6.10 16.07
CA GLY A 82 7.25 -6.61 14.91
C GLY A 82 6.47 -6.43 13.60
N ILE A 83 7.22 -6.31 12.50
CA ILE A 83 6.66 -6.06 11.17
C ILE A 83 5.69 -7.16 10.70
N ILE A 84 6.01 -8.42 10.98
CA ILE A 84 5.18 -9.56 10.53
C ILE A 84 3.80 -9.52 11.20
N GLU A 85 3.76 -9.19 12.49
CA GLU A 85 2.51 -9.13 13.25
C GLU A 85 1.62 -7.98 12.76
N VAL A 86 2.22 -6.82 12.53
CA VAL A 86 1.53 -5.64 11.98
C VAL A 86 1.01 -5.91 10.57
N LEU A 87 1.77 -6.58 9.70
CA LEU A 87 1.29 -6.93 8.37
C LEU A 87 0.12 -7.92 8.44
N ARG A 88 0.17 -8.93 9.33
CA ARG A 88 -0.90 -9.93 9.46
C ARG A 88 -2.17 -9.38 10.07
N LYS A 89 -2.06 -8.58 11.13
CA LYS A 89 -3.21 -8.13 11.91
C LYS A 89 -3.64 -6.71 11.58
N GLY A 90 -2.79 -5.91 10.95
CA GLY A 90 -3.01 -4.47 10.78
C GLY A 90 -2.57 -3.65 11.99
N ILE A 91 -2.89 -2.37 11.95
CA ILE A 91 -2.65 -1.42 13.06
C ILE A 91 -3.96 -0.95 13.66
N THR A 92 -3.92 -0.57 14.94
CA THR A 92 -5.06 0.06 15.61
C THR A 92 -4.74 1.50 16.01
N ASP A 93 -5.56 2.47 15.61
CA ASP A 93 -5.45 3.87 16.00
C ASP A 93 -6.81 4.39 16.49
N ASN A 94 -6.89 4.94 17.70
CA ASN A 94 -8.14 5.39 18.32
C ASN A 94 -9.29 4.35 18.25
N ASN A 95 -8.99 3.09 18.57
CA ASN A 95 -9.91 1.94 18.46
C ASN A 95 -10.41 1.63 17.03
N ILE A 96 -9.85 2.27 16.01
CA ILE A 96 -10.11 1.99 14.60
C ILE A 96 -8.99 1.11 14.07
N LYS A 97 -9.35 -0.01 13.46
CA LYS A 97 -8.39 -0.99 12.93
C LYS A 97 -8.21 -0.80 11.43
N LEU A 98 -6.96 -0.59 11.01
CA LEU A 98 -6.56 -0.56 9.61
C LEU A 98 -5.83 -1.86 9.26
N VAL A 99 -6.36 -2.64 8.32
CA VAL A 99 -5.77 -3.93 7.93
C VAL A 99 -4.79 -3.71 6.78
N SER A 100 -3.56 -4.22 6.91
CA SER A 100 -2.49 -4.01 5.93
C SER A 100 -2.55 -4.95 4.71
N VAL A 101 -3.40 -5.98 4.75
CA VAL A 101 -3.49 -7.02 3.71
C VAL A 101 -4.86 -6.96 3.05
N ARG A 102 -4.91 -6.99 1.71
CA ARG A 102 -6.18 -7.18 1.01
C ARG A 102 -6.75 -8.55 1.39
N PRO A 103 -8.00 -8.65 1.86
CA PRO A 103 -8.67 -9.94 1.86
C PRO A 103 -8.65 -10.48 0.43
N THR A 104 -8.22 -11.73 0.29
CA THR A 104 -8.04 -12.42 -0.99
C THR A 104 -9.30 -12.26 -1.87
N PRO A 105 -9.16 -11.96 -3.19
CA PRO A 105 -10.32 -11.78 -4.08
C PRO A 105 -11.28 -12.97 -4.14
N LEU A 106 -10.86 -14.13 -3.64
CA LEU A 106 -11.65 -15.37 -3.62
C LEU A 106 -12.96 -15.26 -2.81
N LEU A 107 -13.14 -14.23 -1.97
CA LEU A 107 -14.37 -14.01 -1.20
C LEU A 107 -15.23 -12.83 -1.68
N LEU A 108 -14.79 -12.07 -2.68
CA LEU A 108 -15.59 -11.01 -3.28
C LEU A 108 -15.92 -11.42 -4.71
N GLY A 109 -17.13 -11.97 -4.89
CA GLY A 109 -17.65 -12.33 -6.20
C GLY A 109 -17.41 -11.20 -7.20
N LYS A 110 -16.63 -11.50 -8.24
CA LYS A 110 -16.49 -10.78 -9.51
C LYS A 110 -16.99 -9.33 -9.47
N THR A 111 -16.11 -8.39 -9.11
CA THR A 111 -16.10 -6.95 -9.49
C THR A 111 -15.15 -6.20 -8.56
N ALA A 112 -13.87 -6.59 -8.54
CA ALA A 112 -12.86 -5.63 -8.14
C ALA A 112 -12.59 -4.76 -9.38
N PRO A 113 -12.75 -3.42 -9.31
CA PRO A 113 -12.37 -2.57 -10.43
C PRO A 113 -10.88 -2.78 -10.71
N PRO A 114 -10.47 -2.73 -11.99
CA PRO A 114 -9.06 -2.81 -12.33
C PRO A 114 -8.33 -1.66 -11.62
N PRO A 115 -7.08 -1.89 -11.21
CA PRO A 115 -6.29 -0.88 -10.53
C PRO A 115 -6.16 0.37 -11.43
N ILE A 116 -6.19 1.53 -10.76
CA ILE A 116 -6.02 2.86 -11.34
C ILE A 116 -4.65 2.95 -12.00
#